data_AF-A0AAN9C7Y1-F1
#
_entry.id   AF-A0AAN9C7Y1-F1
#
_cell.length_a   1.000
_cell.length_b   1.000
_cell.length_c   1.000
_cell.angle_alpha   90.00
_cell.angle_beta   90.00
_cell.angle_gamma   90.00
#
_symmetry.space_group_name_H-M   'P 1'
#
loop_
_entity.id
_entity.type
_entity.pdbx_description
1 polymer ?
#
loop_
_entity_poly.entity_id
_entity_poly.type
_entity_poly.pdbx_seq_one_letter_code
_entity_poly.pdbx_strand_id
1 'polypeptide(L)'
;METQRILMRSLAVVVFASVIWTITVSADNDQKVRPCCTAVSRITRAQFTDPIIGVRLQKQSPPCVKAVIFETERGDFCLDPRLTWVKKEAKPFFRAQRNKA
;
A
#
# COMPACT_ATOMS: atom_id res chain seq x y z
N MET A 1 27.46 3.97 50.20
CA MET A 1 28.70 4.59 49.70
C MET A 1 29.61 3.44 49.31
N GLU A 2 29.75 3.19 48.01
CA GLU A 2 30.82 2.33 47.48
C GLU A 2 31.02 2.69 45.99
N THR A 3 31.87 3.69 45.80
CA THR A 3 32.94 3.68 44.79
C THR A 3 32.55 3.69 43.31
N GLN A 4 32.16 4.87 42.85
CA GLN A 4 32.57 5.42 41.55
C GLN A 4 34.08 5.19 41.32
N ARG A 5 34.47 4.44 40.28
CA ARG A 5 35.75 4.54 39.51
C ARG A 5 35.97 3.29 38.64
N ILE A 6 35.12 3.06 37.64
CA ILE A 6 35.57 2.38 36.41
C ILE A 6 35.08 3.22 35.23
N LEU A 7 35.52 4.48 35.27
CA LEU A 7 35.43 5.44 34.19
C LEU A 7 36.55 5.08 33.21
N MET A 8 36.18 4.84 31.96
CA MET A 8 37.06 4.87 30.78
C MET A 8 38.27 3.92 30.77
N ARG A 9 38.17 2.88 29.92
CA ARG A 9 39.20 2.51 28.92
C ARG A 9 38.84 1.15 28.31
N SER A 10 38.10 1.15 27.21
CA SER A 10 38.25 0.19 26.11
C SER A 10 37.37 0.67 24.95
N LEU A 11 38.00 1.45 24.07
CA LEU A 11 37.50 1.76 22.74
C LEU A 11 37.46 0.47 21.91
N ALA A 12 36.51 0.47 20.98
CA ALA A 12 36.33 -0.46 19.87
C ALA A 12 35.34 -1.62 20.12
N VAL A 13 34.34 -1.65 19.22
CA VAL A 13 33.45 -2.75 18.89
C VAL A 13 32.17 -2.88 19.73
N VAL A 14 31.25 -1.93 19.60
CA VAL A 14 29.88 -2.26 19.14
C VAL A 14 29.38 -1.11 18.26
N VAL A 15 29.82 -1.16 17.02
CA VAL A 15 29.43 -0.28 15.92
C VAL A 15 27.94 -0.55 15.63
N PHE A 16 27.10 0.46 15.84
CA PHE A 16 25.84 0.70 15.14
C PHE A 16 24.98 -0.55 14.86
N ALA A 17 24.35 -1.12 15.89
CA ALA A 17 23.20 -2.00 15.68
C ALA A 17 21.96 -1.15 15.32
N SER A 18 21.99 -0.69 14.06
CA SER A 18 20.84 -0.54 13.18
C SER A 18 19.55 0.01 13.80
N VAL A 19 19.34 1.32 13.61
CA VAL A 19 18.00 1.91 13.56
C VAL A 19 17.26 1.26 12.39
N ILE A 20 16.73 0.07 12.60
CA ILE A 20 15.74 -0.53 11.71
C ILE A 20 14.46 0.24 12.00
N TRP A 21 14.31 1.36 11.30
CA TRP A 21 13.00 1.98 11.12
C TRP A 21 12.18 0.96 10.33
N THR A 22 11.53 0.03 11.03
CA THR A 22 10.50 -0.80 10.42
C THR A 22 9.41 0.17 10.00
N ILE A 23 9.45 0.56 8.73
CA ILE A 23 8.32 1.20 8.07
C ILE A 23 7.23 0.14 8.15
N THR A 24 6.35 0.29 9.15
CA THR A 24 5.07 -0.39 9.14
C THR A 24 4.38 0.11 7.88
N VAL A 25 4.50 -0.66 6.79
CA VAL A 25 3.56 -0.54 5.69
C VAL A 25 2.23 -0.89 6.33
N SER A 26 1.45 0.15 6.65
CA SER A 26 0.04 -0.01 6.98
C SER A 26 -0.61 -0.59 5.73
N ALA A 27 -0.51 -1.90 5.58
CA ALA A 27 -1.45 -2.66 4.78
C ALA A 27 -2.75 -2.56 5.57
N ASP A 28 -3.48 -1.46 5.31
CA ASP A 28 -4.85 -1.23 5.74
C ASP A 28 -5.70 -2.29 5.05
N ASN A 29 -5.56 -3.54 5.51
CA ASN A 29 -6.51 -4.62 5.29
C ASN A 29 -7.57 -4.52 6.40
N ASP A 30 -8.04 -3.30 6.69
CA ASP A 30 -9.27 -3.13 7.45
C ASP A 30 -10.39 -3.38 6.45
N GLN A 31 -10.74 -4.66 6.30
CA GLN A 31 -11.95 -5.14 5.64
C GLN A 31 -13.19 -4.70 6.43
N LYS A 32 -13.28 -3.42 6.73
CA LYS A 32 -14.50 -2.74 7.10
C LYS A 32 -15.10 -2.32 5.78
N VAL A 33 -16.30 -2.80 5.48
CA VAL A 33 -17.06 -2.45 4.27
C VAL A 33 -17.32 -0.94 4.28
N ARG A 34 -16.31 -0.14 3.94
CA ARG A 34 -16.46 1.26 3.61
C ARG A 34 -17.04 1.25 2.20
N PRO A 35 -18.15 1.97 1.94
CA PRO A 35 -18.76 1.97 0.61
C PRO A 35 -17.81 2.53 -0.46
N CYS A 36 -16.72 3.20 -0.07
CA CYS A 36 -15.77 3.82 -0.96
C CYS A 36 -14.35 3.89 -0.38
N CYS A 37 -13.36 4.00 -1.26
CA CYS A 37 -11.98 4.27 -0.89
C CYS A 37 -11.82 5.71 -0.36
N THR A 38 -11.25 5.86 0.83
CA THR A 38 -10.86 7.16 1.40
C THR A 38 -9.38 7.48 1.18
N ALA A 39 -8.57 6.45 0.88
CA ALA A 39 -7.16 6.57 0.53
C ALA A 39 -6.84 5.70 -0.69
N VAL A 40 -5.69 5.94 -1.31
CA VAL A 40 -5.19 5.17 -2.45
C VAL A 40 -3.79 4.64 -2.17
N SER A 41 -3.56 3.39 -2.55
CA SER A 41 -2.27 2.72 -2.48
C SER A 41 -1.43 3.04 -3.72
N ARG A 42 -0.12 3.28 -3.50
CA ARG A 42 0.88 3.57 -4.54
C ARG A 42 1.85 2.44 -4.78
N ILE A 43 1.37 1.21 -4.68
CA ILE A 43 2.19 0.02 -4.89
C ILE A 43 2.65 -0.09 -6.35
N THR A 44 3.80 -0.72 -6.56
CA THR A 44 4.32 -1.00 -7.91
C THR A 44 3.69 -2.28 -8.47
N ARG A 45 3.69 -2.43 -9.80
CA ARG A 45 3.20 -3.65 -10.47
C ARG A 45 3.88 -4.94 -9.97
N ALA A 46 5.15 -4.85 -9.58
CA ALA A 46 5.91 -5.99 -9.05
C ALA A 46 5.43 -6.44 -7.66
N GLN A 47 4.89 -5.52 -6.85
CA GLN A 47 4.33 -5.82 -5.53
C GLN A 47 2.88 -6.33 -5.62
N PHE A 48 2.17 -6.00 -6.70
CA PHE A 48 0.81 -6.48 -6.94
C PHE A 48 0.86 -7.85 -7.64
N THR A 49 0.77 -8.92 -6.84
CA THR A 49 0.78 -10.32 -7.31
C THR A 49 -0.61 -10.94 -7.38
N ASP A 50 -1.63 -10.24 -6.86
CA ASP A 50 -2.99 -10.74 -6.79
C ASP A 50 -3.68 -10.81 -8.16
N PRO A 51 -4.40 -11.90 -8.46
CA PRO A 51 -5.16 -12.01 -9.70
C PRO A 51 -6.32 -11.00 -9.72
N ILE A 52 -6.42 -10.23 -10.81
CA ILE A 52 -7.47 -9.22 -11.01
C ILE A 52 -8.69 -9.91 -11.61
N ILE A 53 -9.77 -9.97 -10.85
CA ILE A 53 -11.06 -10.55 -11.27
C ILE A 53 -11.94 -9.47 -11.86
N GLY A 54 -11.88 -8.27 -11.29
CA GLY A 54 -12.73 -7.15 -11.65
C GLY A 54 -12.03 -5.81 -11.48
N VAL A 55 -12.52 -4.80 -12.20
CA VAL A 55 -12.03 -3.44 -12.09
C VAL A 55 -13.20 -2.48 -12.11
N ARG A 56 -13.23 -1.55 -11.16
CA ARG A 56 -14.20 -0.45 -11.13
C ARG A 56 -13.52 0.89 -10.91
N LEU A 57 -14.07 1.94 -11.50
CA LEU A 57 -13.58 3.31 -11.31
C LEU A 57 -14.43 4.02 -10.26
N GLN A 58 -13.80 4.47 -9.18
CA GLN A 58 -14.45 5.31 -8.18
C GLN A 58 -14.29 6.78 -8.55
N LYS A 59 -15.42 7.50 -8.65
CA LYS A 59 -15.44 8.95 -8.78
C LYS A 59 -15.13 9.60 -7.43
N GLN A 60 -14.47 10.75 -7.45
CA GLN A 60 -14.22 11.52 -6.24
C GLN A 60 -15.53 12.08 -5.69
N SER A 61 -15.79 11.87 -4.40
CA SER A 61 -16.96 12.40 -3.69
C SER A 61 -16.66 12.39 -2.18
N PRO A 62 -16.23 13.50 -1.56
CA PRO A 62 -15.75 13.51 -0.18
C PRO A 62 -16.72 12.81 0.79
N PRO A 63 -16.24 11.89 1.66
CA PRO A 63 -14.83 11.60 1.98
C PRO A 63 -14.13 10.64 1.00
N CYS A 64 -14.82 10.16 -0.03
CA CYS A 64 -14.28 9.25 -1.03
C CYS A 64 -13.33 9.95 -2.01
N VAL A 65 -12.17 9.33 -2.23
CA VAL A 65 -11.15 9.83 -3.18
C VAL A 65 -11.32 9.20 -4.56
N LYS A 66 -10.69 9.78 -5.58
CA LYS A 66 -10.65 9.16 -6.91
C LYS A 66 -9.72 7.94 -6.87
N ALA A 67 -10.24 6.75 -7.19
CA ALA A 67 -9.48 5.51 -7.15
C ALA A 67 -9.85 4.57 -8.31
N VAL A 68 -8.90 3.75 -8.74
CA VAL A 68 -9.20 2.52 -9.49
C VAL A 68 -9.22 1.39 -8.48
N ILE A 69 -10.33 0.66 -8.40
CA ILE A 69 -10.49 -0.46 -7.47
C ILE A 69 -10.28 -1.75 -8.25
N PHE A 70 -9.29 -2.54 -7.84
CA PHE A 70 -9.07 -3.89 -8.34
C PHE A 70 -9.70 -4.89 -7.40
N GLU A 71 -10.65 -5.65 -7.92
CA GLU A 71 -11.30 -6.75 -7.22
C GLU A 71 -10.43 -7.99 -7.40
N THR A 72 -10.01 -8.56 -6.29
CA THR A 72 -9.16 -9.75 -6.24
C THR A 72 -9.79 -10.79 -5.32
N GLU A 73 -9.28 -12.02 -5.33
CA GLU A 73 -9.74 -13.07 -4.42
C GLU A 73 -9.53 -12.69 -2.94
N ARG A 74 -8.54 -11.84 -2.65
CA ARG A 74 -8.22 -11.37 -1.29
C ARG A 74 -9.04 -10.13 -0.89
N GLY A 75 -9.78 -9.54 -1.82
CA GLY A 75 -10.56 -8.33 -1.59
C GLY A 75 -10.24 -7.21 -2.57
N ASP A 76 -10.75 -6.02 -2.23
CA ASP A 76 -10.71 -4.83 -3.08
C ASP A 76 -9.49 -3.96 -2.77
N PHE A 77 -8.67 -3.69 -3.79
CA PHE A 77 -7.51 -2.81 -3.68
C PHE A 77 -7.79 -1.43 -4.29
N CYS A 78 -7.74 -0.39 -3.46
CA CYS A 78 -7.84 1.00 -3.88
C CYS A 78 -6.50 1.51 -4.41
N LEU A 79 -6.38 1.73 -5.73
CA LEU A 79 -5.13 2.13 -6.37
C LEU A 79 -5.20 3.55 -6.94
N ASP A 80 -4.07 4.25 -6.91
CA ASP A 80 -3.94 5.60 -7.45
C ASP A 80 -4.09 5.57 -8.99
N PRO A 81 -5.11 6.24 -9.57
CA PRO A 81 -5.35 6.26 -11.01
C PRO A 81 -4.22 6.93 -11.80
N ARG A 82 -3.29 7.63 -11.15
CA ARG A 82 -2.15 8.28 -11.79
C ARG A 82 -1.06 7.29 -12.19
N LEU A 83 -1.00 6.12 -11.55
CA LEU A 83 0.02 5.10 -11.83
C LEU A 83 -0.16 4.53 -13.23
N THR A 84 0.90 4.59 -14.03
CA THR A 84 0.88 4.15 -15.43
C THR A 84 0.52 2.67 -15.58
N TRP A 85 0.98 1.82 -14.67
CA TRP A 85 0.69 0.39 -14.71
C TRP A 85 -0.79 0.09 -14.40
N VAL A 86 -1.38 0.78 -13.43
CA VAL A 86 -2.82 0.66 -13.08
C VAL A 86 -3.69 0.97 -14.29
N LYS A 87 -3.36 2.06 -15.02
CA LYS A 87 -4.08 2.42 -16.24
C LYS A 87 -3.99 1.32 -17.31
N LYS A 88 -2.81 0.72 -17.48
CA LYS A 88 -2.57 -0.33 -18.48
C LYS A 88 -3.38 -1.59 -18.16
N GLU A 89 -3.33 -2.05 -16.90
CA GLU A 89 -4.04 -3.24 -16.43
C GLU A 89 -5.57 -3.04 -16.44
N ALA A 90 -6.05 -1.85 -16.07
CA ALA A 90 -7.48 -1.54 -16.02
C ALA A 90 -8.14 -1.38 -17.42
N LYS A 91 -7.37 -0.97 -18.43
CA LYS A 91 -7.86 -0.67 -19.78
C LYS A 91 -8.65 -1.82 -20.45
N PRO A 92 -8.17 -3.08 -20.49
CA PRO A 92 -8.94 -4.18 -21.07
C PRO A 92 -10.29 -4.40 -20.37
N PHE A 93 -10.34 -4.29 -19.04
CA PHE A 93 -11.59 -4.43 -18.29
C PHE A 93 -12.62 -3.37 -18.66
N PHE A 94 -12.22 -2.09 -18.71
CA PHE A 94 -13.13 -1.01 -19.10
C PHE A 94 -13.62 -1.15 -20.55
N ARG A 95 -12.78 -1.68 -21.46
CA ARG A 95 -13.19 -2.00 -22.83
C ARG A 95 -14.23 -3.11 -22.85
N ALA A 96 -13.99 -4.19 -22.12
CA ALA A 96 -14.92 -5.31 -22.01
C ALA A 96 -16.27 -4.90 -21.40
N GLN A 97 -16.26 -4.03 -20.38
CA GLN A 97 -17.48 -3.48 -19.77
C GLN A 97 -18.29 -2.62 -20.75
N ARG A 98 -17.61 -1.77 -21.53
CA ARG A 98 -18.27 -0.94 -22.54
C ARG A 98 -18.93 -1.75 -23.64
N ASN A 99 -18.29 -2.84 -24.07
CA ASN A 99 -18.82 -3.70 -25.14
C ASN A 99 -20.03 -4.54 -24.71
N LYS A 100 -20.30 -4.62 -23.40
CA LYS A 100 -21.45 -5.34 -22.83
C LYS A 100 -22.66 -4.43 -22.57
N ALA A 101 -22.46 -3.11 -22.62
CA ALA A 101 -23.49 -2.10 -22.43
C ALA A 101 -24.06 -1.66 -23.79
#